data_AF-A0A1X7THE8-F1
#
_entry.id   AF-A0A1X7THE8-F1
#
_cell.length_a   1.000
_cell.length_b   1.000
_cell.length_c   1.000
_cell.angle_alpha   90.00
_cell.angle_beta   90.00
_cell.angle_gamma   90.00
#
_symmetry.space_group_name_H-M   'P 1'
#
loop_
_entity.id
_entity.type
_entity.pdbx_description
1 polymer ?
#
loop_
_entity_poly.entity_id
_entity_poly.type
_entity_poly.pdbx_seq_one_letter_code
_entity_poly.pdbx_strand_id
1 'polypeptide(L)'
;MILKTLTVAQAQLGDGLAEASDFGLAECTEEVIKLWEASVTMSTETSGSSGTQRLIRTACKALHNCGSHNGIFKIPLAQFVGNRCNIIFYDAAGIYYLKGHIIQFIECIHGTQANRLLQSVLKDTKNTVFISGYGALGLIDKIVTGPLWRKLEETSISVLDMGSTYCEIKDKFDSWSKDSSKLIDGSALCVLDIDVTDDEVFKALISSAANEVNKRTCIA
;
A
#
# COMPACT_ATOMS: atom_id res chain seq x y z
N MET A 1 -1.41 -11.35 -6.98
CA MET A 1 -0.62 -10.44 -6.12
C MET A 1 -1.12 -10.52 -4.68
N ILE A 2 -2.37 -10.14 -4.41
CA ILE A 2 -2.84 -9.92 -3.04
C ILE A 2 -3.11 -11.21 -2.22
N LEU A 3 -3.51 -12.33 -2.84
CA LEU A 3 -3.76 -13.59 -2.12
C LEU A 3 -2.56 -14.11 -1.31
N LYS A 4 -1.35 -14.08 -1.89
CA LYS A 4 -0.17 -14.65 -1.20
C LYS A 4 0.19 -13.87 0.05
N THR A 5 0.05 -12.54 0.01
CA THR A 5 0.28 -11.65 1.14
C THR A 5 -0.69 -11.92 2.29
N LEU A 6 -1.96 -12.22 1.98
CA LEU A 6 -2.97 -12.50 3.01
C LEU A 6 -3.07 -13.95 3.43
N THR A 7 -2.62 -14.90 2.62
CA THR A 7 -2.46 -16.30 3.07
C THR A 7 -1.46 -16.36 4.22
N VAL A 8 -0.43 -15.51 4.21
CA VAL A 8 0.51 -15.38 5.34
C VAL A 8 -0.09 -14.58 6.49
N ALA A 9 -0.85 -13.51 6.24
CA ALA A 9 -1.64 -12.84 7.29
C ALA A 9 -2.57 -13.83 8.02
N GLN A 10 -3.17 -14.76 7.28
CA GLN A 10 -4.07 -15.79 7.79
C GLN A 10 -3.33 -16.88 8.56
N ALA A 11 -2.14 -17.31 8.10
CA ALA A 11 -1.26 -18.22 8.85
C ALA A 11 -0.75 -17.60 10.17
N GLN A 12 -0.54 -16.29 10.21
CA GLN A 12 -0.11 -15.57 11.41
C GLN A 12 -1.23 -15.33 12.44
N LEU A 13 -2.49 -15.34 11.98
CA LEU A 13 -3.66 -15.04 12.82
C LEU A 13 -4.50 -16.28 13.16
N GLY A 14 -4.30 -17.40 12.44
CA GLY A 14 -5.14 -18.60 12.53
C GLY A 14 -4.51 -19.84 13.18
N ASP A 15 -3.19 -20.02 13.13
CA ASP A 15 -2.58 -21.28 13.60
C ASP A 15 -1.88 -21.14 14.95
N GLY A 16 -2.53 -21.70 15.97
CA GLY A 16 -1.83 -22.18 17.14
C GLY A 16 -0.88 -23.31 16.75
N LEU A 17 0.42 -23.10 16.95
CA LEU A 17 1.45 -24.13 17.13
C LEU A 17 1.52 -25.23 16.06
N ALA A 18 2.20 -24.95 14.93
CA ALA A 18 3.33 -25.75 14.42
C ALA A 18 3.70 -25.31 12.99
N GLU A 19 4.90 -24.74 12.83
CA GLU A 19 5.64 -24.63 11.56
C GLU A 19 5.17 -23.66 10.47
N ALA A 20 4.55 -22.52 10.81
CA ALA A 20 4.58 -21.35 9.92
C ALA A 20 5.91 -20.61 10.10
N SER A 21 6.80 -20.71 9.11
CA SER A 21 8.07 -19.97 9.05
C SER A 21 7.91 -18.48 9.35
N ASP A 22 8.87 -17.90 10.08
CA ASP A 22 9.10 -16.52 10.57
C ASP A 22 8.83 -15.30 9.65
N PHE A 23 7.99 -15.40 8.63
CA PHE A 23 7.74 -14.33 7.66
C PHE A 23 6.61 -13.41 8.08
N GLY A 24 6.92 -12.19 8.51
CA GLY A 24 5.96 -11.10 8.74
C GLY A 24 5.17 -10.71 7.48
N LEU A 25 4.00 -10.08 7.67
CA LEU A 25 3.17 -9.56 6.58
C LEU A 25 3.95 -8.58 5.68
N ALA A 26 4.86 -7.80 6.25
CA ALA A 26 5.68 -6.85 5.52
C ALA A 26 6.66 -7.56 4.56
N GLU A 27 7.27 -8.66 5.00
CA GLU A 27 8.16 -9.50 4.21
C GLU A 27 7.39 -10.23 3.10
N CYS A 28 6.17 -10.67 3.38
CA CYS A 28 5.32 -11.29 2.35
C CYS A 28 4.83 -10.28 1.31
N THR A 29 4.53 -9.06 1.76
CA THR A 29 4.23 -7.93 0.88
C THR A 29 5.43 -7.61 0.00
N GLU A 30 6.63 -7.59 0.58
CA GLU A 30 7.89 -7.37 -0.12
C GLU A 30 8.11 -8.38 -1.25
N GLU A 31 8.04 -9.67 -0.95
CA GLU A 31 8.27 -10.73 -1.94
C GLU A 31 7.23 -10.72 -3.05
N VAL A 32 5.96 -10.49 -2.71
CA VAL A 32 4.89 -10.39 -3.70
C VAL A 32 5.09 -9.22 -4.66
N ILE A 33 5.49 -8.06 -4.14
CA ILE A 33 5.72 -6.89 -4.99
C ILE A 33 6.96 -7.10 -5.86
N LYS A 34 8.04 -7.71 -5.34
CA LYS A 34 9.22 -8.05 -6.17
C LYS A 34 8.84 -8.93 -7.36
N LEU A 35 8.07 -9.99 -7.10
CA LEU A 35 7.60 -10.89 -8.16
C LEU A 35 6.76 -10.15 -9.20
N TRP A 36 5.90 -9.23 -8.75
CA TRP A 36 5.11 -8.40 -9.66
C TRP A 36 5.98 -7.43 -10.47
N GLU A 37 6.90 -6.70 -9.83
CA GLU A 37 7.84 -5.79 -10.49
C GLU A 37 8.69 -6.51 -11.54
N ALA A 38 9.21 -7.71 -11.21
CA ALA A 38 9.96 -8.55 -12.14
C ALA A 38 9.09 -8.99 -13.34
N SER A 39 7.83 -9.36 -13.09
CA SER A 39 6.90 -9.77 -14.16
C SER A 39 6.58 -8.64 -15.14
N VAL A 40 6.53 -7.40 -14.66
CA VAL A 40 6.23 -6.21 -15.48
C VAL A 40 7.45 -5.70 -16.22
N THR A 41 8.64 -5.85 -15.63
CA THR A 41 9.90 -5.33 -16.22
C THR A 41 10.65 -6.34 -17.07
N MET A 42 10.17 -7.59 -17.16
CA MET A 42 10.85 -8.72 -17.83
C MET A 42 12.30 -8.91 -17.34
N SER A 43 12.56 -8.57 -16.07
CA SER A 43 13.88 -8.66 -15.44
C SER A 43 14.00 -9.98 -14.67
N THR A 44 15.05 -10.76 -14.89
CA THR A 44 15.26 -12.07 -14.24
C THR A 44 15.99 -12.00 -12.89
N GLU A 45 16.46 -10.82 -12.47
CA GLU A 45 17.25 -10.66 -11.25
C GLU A 45 16.61 -9.62 -10.31
N THR A 46 16.18 -10.07 -9.13
CA THR A 46 15.82 -9.17 -8.02
C THR A 46 16.57 -9.59 -6.76
N SER A 47 17.90 -9.58 -6.80
CA SER A 47 18.72 -9.61 -5.57
C SER A 47 18.68 -8.23 -4.92
N GLY A 48 17.59 -7.92 -4.21
CA GLY A 48 17.38 -6.62 -3.57
C GLY A 48 15.96 -6.45 -3.04
N SER A 49 15.70 -5.35 -2.33
CA SER A 49 14.34 -4.98 -1.89
C SER A 49 13.48 -4.49 -3.06
N SER A 50 12.15 -4.67 -2.95
CA SER A 50 11.21 -4.11 -3.94
C SER A 50 11.46 -2.61 -4.14
N GLY A 51 11.43 -2.16 -5.39
CA GLY A 51 11.58 -0.74 -5.71
C GLY A 51 10.46 0.11 -5.13
N THR A 52 9.23 -0.39 -5.17
CA THR A 52 8.06 0.23 -4.56
C THR A 52 8.22 0.38 -3.05
N GLN A 53 8.58 -0.68 -2.34
CA GLN A 53 8.75 -0.63 -0.89
C GLN A 53 9.94 0.23 -0.47
N ARG A 54 11.05 0.19 -1.25
CA ARG A 54 12.19 1.08 -1.05
C ARG A 54 11.76 2.53 -1.21
N LEU A 55 11.01 2.86 -2.26
CA LEU A 55 10.45 4.20 -2.45
C LEU A 55 9.59 4.61 -1.25
N ILE A 56 8.67 3.75 -0.82
CA ILE A 56 7.79 4.05 0.32
C ILE A 56 8.60 4.42 1.56
N ARG A 57 9.54 3.54 1.95
CA ARG A 57 10.42 3.78 3.11
C ARG A 57 11.27 5.05 2.96
N THR A 58 11.82 5.29 1.77
CA THR A 58 12.72 6.42 1.51
C THR A 58 11.95 7.75 1.54
N ALA A 59 10.76 7.79 0.93
CA ALA A 59 9.90 8.95 0.91
C ALA A 59 9.41 9.30 2.32
N CYS A 60 8.94 8.32 3.10
CA CYS A 60 8.55 8.56 4.50
C CYS A 60 9.72 9.08 5.32
N LYS A 61 10.91 8.46 5.21
CA LYS A 61 12.11 8.95 5.89
C LYS A 61 12.46 10.40 5.52
N ALA A 62 12.33 10.75 4.25
CA ALA A 62 12.64 12.09 3.75
C ALA A 62 11.60 13.15 4.13
N LEU A 63 10.32 12.78 4.20
CA LEU A 63 9.20 13.74 4.21
C LEU A 63 8.34 13.73 5.48
N HIS A 64 8.40 12.70 6.33
CA HIS A 64 7.54 12.63 7.54
C HIS A 64 7.74 13.83 8.48
N ASN A 65 8.97 14.33 8.62
CA ASN A 65 9.28 15.49 9.48
C ASN A 65 8.92 16.84 8.86
N CYS A 66 8.64 16.91 7.56
CA CYS A 66 8.27 18.16 6.89
C CYS A 66 6.89 18.68 7.34
N GLY A 67 6.04 17.83 7.93
CA GLY A 67 4.74 18.23 8.47
C GLY A 67 4.78 18.79 9.90
N SER A 68 5.90 18.63 10.62
CA SER A 68 5.96 18.99 12.05
C SER A 68 6.24 20.47 12.31
N HIS A 69 6.76 21.21 11.33
CA HIS A 69 7.35 22.53 11.61
C HIS A 69 6.56 23.75 11.15
N ASN A 70 5.57 23.65 10.24
CA ASN A 70 4.86 24.84 9.76
C ASN A 70 3.44 24.54 9.20
N GLY A 71 2.52 23.99 9.99
CA GLY A 71 1.07 24.18 9.81
C GLY A 71 0.42 23.85 8.44
N ILE A 72 1.08 23.11 7.55
CA ILE A 72 0.64 22.88 6.17
C ILE A 72 0.39 21.38 5.99
N PHE A 73 -0.90 21.02 6.06
CA PHE A 73 -1.49 19.70 5.84
C PHE A 73 -1.05 18.61 6.84
N LYS A 74 -2.05 17.87 7.37
CA LYS A 74 -1.81 16.58 8.03
C LYS A 74 -1.26 15.63 6.95
N ILE A 75 0.06 15.55 6.82
CA ILE A 75 0.74 14.68 5.86
C ILE A 75 0.32 13.24 6.20
N PRO A 76 -0.36 12.50 5.30
CA PRO A 76 -0.79 11.13 5.54
C PRO A 76 0.39 10.15 5.45
N LEU A 77 1.51 10.44 6.13
CA LEU A 77 2.69 9.59 6.20
C LEU A 77 3.00 9.34 7.67
N ALA A 78 3.11 8.08 8.03
CA ALA A 78 3.57 7.67 9.33
C ALA A 78 5.10 7.48 9.31
N GLN A 79 5.71 7.60 10.48
CA GLN A 79 7.11 7.20 10.63
C GLN A 79 7.17 5.67 10.69
N PHE A 80 8.03 5.04 9.88
CA PHE A 80 8.35 3.62 10.00
C PHE A 80 9.02 3.34 11.36
N VAL A 81 8.20 3.14 12.41
CA VAL A 81 8.65 2.78 13.77
C VAL A 81 7.99 1.47 14.16
N GLY A 82 8.81 0.42 14.30
CA GLY A 82 8.38 -0.92 14.70
C GLY A 82 7.80 -1.78 13.57
N ASN A 83 7.35 -2.98 13.92
CA ASN A 83 6.82 -3.99 13.00
C ASN A 83 5.31 -3.85 12.78
N ARG A 84 4.83 -2.61 12.54
CA ARG A 84 3.38 -2.39 12.28
C ARG A 84 3.06 -2.83 10.86
N CYS A 85 2.43 -3.99 10.75
CA CYS A 85 2.08 -4.63 9.47
C CYS A 85 1.31 -3.70 8.51
N ASN A 86 0.50 -2.77 9.04
CA ASN A 86 -0.30 -1.84 8.23
C ASN A 86 0.49 -0.65 7.66
N ILE A 87 1.67 -0.33 8.19
CA ILE A 87 2.31 0.96 7.90
C ILE A 87 2.72 1.12 6.43
N ILE A 88 3.12 0.02 5.79
CA ILE A 88 3.48 0.02 4.37
C ILE A 88 2.27 0.34 3.47
N PHE A 89 1.08 -0.13 3.84
CA PHE A 89 -0.15 0.12 3.08
C PHE A 89 -0.61 1.56 3.28
N TYR A 90 -0.64 2.02 4.54
CA TYR A 90 -0.98 3.40 4.89
C TYR A 90 -0.07 4.43 4.20
N ASP A 91 1.25 4.23 4.29
CA ASP A 91 2.22 5.14 3.69
C ASP A 91 2.18 5.10 2.16
N ALA A 92 1.87 3.94 1.57
CA ALA A 92 1.67 3.83 0.13
C ALA A 92 0.49 4.69 -0.34
N ALA A 93 -0.63 4.67 0.38
CA ALA A 93 -1.77 5.56 0.11
C ALA A 93 -1.37 7.04 0.21
N GLY A 94 -0.63 7.39 1.27
CA GLY A 94 -0.16 8.76 1.48
C GLY A 94 0.77 9.27 0.39
N ILE A 95 1.76 8.46 -0.02
CA ILE A 95 2.68 8.80 -1.11
C ILE A 95 1.92 8.94 -2.42
N TYR A 96 0.92 8.09 -2.66
CA TYR A 96 0.09 8.18 -3.86
C TYR A 96 -0.61 9.53 -3.97
N TYR A 97 -1.24 9.96 -2.88
CA TYR A 97 -1.90 11.26 -2.80
C TYR A 97 -0.90 12.40 -2.95
N LEU A 98 0.26 12.31 -2.31
CA LEU A 98 1.26 13.38 -2.28
C LEU A 98 2.17 13.44 -3.52
N LYS A 99 2.16 12.44 -4.42
CA LYS A 99 3.15 12.32 -5.50
C LYS A 99 3.37 13.60 -6.32
N GLY A 100 2.29 14.32 -6.64
CA GLY A 100 2.38 15.59 -7.38
C GLY A 100 3.08 16.68 -6.57
N HIS A 101 2.75 16.79 -5.28
CA HIS A 101 3.40 17.72 -4.36
C HIS A 101 4.86 17.34 -4.09
N ILE A 102 5.18 16.04 -4.00
CA ILE A 102 6.56 15.56 -3.81
C ILE A 102 7.42 15.96 -5.01
N ILE A 103 6.93 15.72 -6.23
CA ILE A 103 7.61 16.11 -7.46
C ILE A 103 7.83 17.63 -7.47
N GLN A 104 6.77 18.41 -7.25
CA GLN A 104 6.85 19.88 -7.24
C GLN A 104 7.81 20.40 -6.15
N PHE A 105 7.76 19.83 -4.94
CA PHE A 105 8.62 20.21 -3.83
C PHE A 105 10.10 19.99 -4.18
N ILE A 106 10.44 18.80 -4.70
CA ILE A 106 11.84 18.49 -5.01
C ILE A 106 12.32 19.29 -6.23
N GLU A 107 11.52 19.40 -7.28
CA GLU A 107 11.94 20.07 -8.52
C GLU A 107 11.93 21.59 -8.41
N CYS A 108 10.90 22.18 -7.81
CA CYS A 108 10.75 23.64 -7.78
C CYS A 108 11.45 24.29 -6.58
N ILE A 109 11.51 23.62 -5.42
CA ILE A 109 12.09 24.22 -4.21
C ILE A 109 13.56 23.86 -4.05
N HIS A 110 13.91 22.58 -4.21
CA HIS A 110 15.30 22.14 -4.08
C HIS A 110 16.08 22.15 -5.41
N GLY A 111 15.41 21.87 -6.52
CA GLY A 111 16.00 21.84 -7.85
C GLY A 111 17.28 20.99 -7.92
N THR A 112 18.34 21.55 -8.49
CA THR A 112 19.65 20.89 -8.63
C THR A 112 20.40 20.71 -7.30
N GLN A 113 19.96 21.37 -6.23
CA GLN A 113 20.58 21.28 -4.90
C GLN A 113 19.98 20.17 -4.03
N ALA A 114 18.98 19.43 -4.51
CA ALA A 114 18.39 18.35 -3.72
C ALA A 114 19.43 17.27 -3.41
N ASN A 115 19.47 16.82 -2.16
CA ASN A 115 20.40 15.77 -1.74
C ASN A 115 20.08 14.42 -2.44
N ARG A 116 21.02 13.47 -2.36
CA ARG A 116 20.89 12.16 -3.01
C ARG A 116 19.62 11.39 -2.60
N LEU A 117 19.14 11.58 -1.37
CA LEU A 117 17.92 10.95 -0.87
C LEU A 117 16.70 11.47 -1.63
N LEU A 118 16.55 12.80 -1.71
CA LEU A 118 15.45 13.44 -2.44
C LEU A 118 15.51 13.16 -3.94
N GLN A 119 16.70 13.13 -4.54
CA GLN A 119 16.85 12.76 -5.95
C GLN A 119 16.41 11.30 -6.21
N SER A 120 16.70 10.37 -5.29
CA SER A 120 16.22 9.00 -5.39
C SER A 120 14.69 8.92 -5.29
N VAL A 121 14.09 9.65 -4.35
CA VAL A 121 12.63 9.74 -4.20
C VAL A 121 12.02 10.28 -5.49
N LEU A 122 12.52 11.40 -6.02
CA LEU A 122 12.01 12.00 -7.25
C LEU A 122 12.07 11.02 -8.43
N LYS A 123 13.19 10.33 -8.61
CA LYS A 123 13.38 9.34 -9.67
C LYS A 123 12.35 8.21 -9.56
N ASP A 124 12.21 7.64 -8.37
CA ASP A 124 11.35 6.49 -8.14
C ASP A 124 9.86 6.87 -8.14
N THR A 125 9.48 8.06 -7.65
CA THR A 125 8.09 8.58 -7.69
C THR A 125 7.57 8.76 -9.11
N LYS A 126 8.46 8.97 -10.10
CA LYS A 126 8.11 9.08 -11.52
C LYS A 126 8.04 7.74 -12.26
N ASN A 127 8.45 6.64 -11.63
CA ASN A 127 8.41 5.32 -12.24
C ASN A 127 6.97 4.77 -12.23
N THR A 128 6.40 4.52 -13.40
CA THR A 128 5.02 4.03 -13.56
C THR A 128 4.78 2.69 -12.88
N VAL A 129 5.77 1.79 -12.89
CA VAL A 129 5.69 0.50 -12.18
C VAL A 129 5.56 0.74 -10.69
N PHE A 130 6.38 1.62 -10.11
CA PHE A 130 6.28 1.90 -8.68
C PHE A 130 4.98 2.64 -8.35
N ILE A 131 4.53 3.57 -9.21
CA ILE A 131 3.23 4.25 -9.08
C ILE A 131 2.08 3.24 -8.97
N SER A 132 2.01 2.27 -9.87
CA SER A 132 0.97 1.23 -9.81
C SER A 132 1.14 0.34 -8.57
N GLY A 133 2.39 0.05 -8.16
CA GLY A 133 2.68 -0.73 -6.96
C GLY A 133 2.17 -0.09 -5.68
N TYR A 134 2.59 1.13 -5.36
CA TYR A 134 2.13 1.83 -4.15
C TYR A 134 0.66 2.29 -4.27
N GLY A 135 0.13 2.49 -5.49
CA GLY A 135 -1.30 2.71 -5.69
C GLY A 135 -2.15 1.49 -5.32
N ALA A 136 -1.74 0.29 -5.73
CA ALA A 136 -2.41 -0.95 -5.36
C ALA A 136 -2.35 -1.20 -3.84
N LEU A 137 -1.20 -0.96 -3.21
CA LEU A 137 -1.06 -1.04 -1.75
C LEU A 137 -1.94 -0.02 -1.02
N GLY A 138 -2.03 1.21 -1.53
CA GLY A 138 -2.89 2.24 -0.95
C GLY A 138 -4.39 1.90 -1.05
N LEU A 139 -4.82 1.25 -2.14
CA LEU A 139 -6.19 0.74 -2.24
C LEU A 139 -6.45 -0.37 -1.20
N ILE A 140 -5.48 -1.26 -0.98
CA ILE A 140 -5.57 -2.31 0.05
C ILE A 140 -5.67 -1.68 1.44
N ASP A 141 -4.95 -0.57 1.72
CA ASP A 141 -5.10 0.19 2.97
C ASP A 141 -6.55 0.63 3.17
N LYS A 142 -7.09 1.35 2.20
CA LYS A 142 -8.42 1.97 2.35
C LYS A 142 -9.54 0.94 2.46
N ILE A 143 -9.44 -0.17 1.73
CA ILE A 143 -10.51 -1.16 1.60
C ILE A 143 -10.38 -2.30 2.61
N VAL A 144 -9.16 -2.64 3.05
CA VAL A 144 -8.91 -3.88 3.81
C VAL A 144 -8.15 -3.60 5.10
N THR A 145 -6.88 -3.19 5.01
CA THR A 145 -6.00 -3.20 6.20
C THR A 145 -6.31 -2.05 7.15
N GLY A 146 -6.71 -0.88 6.65
CA GLY A 146 -7.20 0.25 7.43
C GLY A 146 -8.50 -0.06 8.19
N PRO A 147 -9.57 -0.52 7.52
CA PRO A 147 -10.79 -1.02 8.18
C PRO A 147 -10.49 -2.11 9.23
N LEU A 148 -9.68 -3.10 8.87
CA LEU A 148 -9.29 -4.18 9.79
C LEU A 148 -8.57 -3.64 11.03
N TRP A 149 -7.64 -2.69 10.85
CA TRP A 149 -6.91 -2.08 11.95
C TRP A 149 -7.83 -1.28 12.88
N ARG A 150 -8.78 -0.51 12.33
CA ARG A 150 -9.80 0.19 13.12
C ARG A 150 -10.63 -0.78 13.97
N LYS A 151 -11.04 -1.92 13.40
CA LYS A 151 -11.74 -2.98 14.13
C LYS A 151 -10.91 -3.53 15.30
N LEU A 152 -9.61 -3.74 15.07
CA LEU A 152 -8.68 -4.24 16.09
C LEU A 152 -8.39 -3.22 17.19
N GLU A 153 -8.55 -1.93 16.90
CA GLU A 153 -8.42 -0.86 17.90
C GLU A 153 -9.66 -0.72 18.79
N GLU A 154 -10.78 -1.38 18.47
CA GLU A 154 -11.96 -1.42 19.32
C GLU A 154 -11.70 -2.24 20.59
N THR A 155 -11.81 -1.60 21.76
CA THR A 155 -11.47 -2.17 23.07
C THR A 155 -12.22 -3.46 23.42
N SER A 156 -13.34 -3.75 22.74
CA SER A 156 -14.20 -4.92 22.98
C SER A 156 -13.87 -6.13 22.12
N ILE A 157 -12.94 -6.04 21.17
CA ILE A 157 -12.66 -7.12 20.21
C ILE A 157 -11.29 -7.75 20.50
N SER A 158 -11.28 -9.04 20.82
CA SER A 158 -10.03 -9.80 20.87
C SER A 158 -9.63 -10.21 19.45
N VAL A 159 -8.32 -10.28 19.19
CA VAL A 159 -7.78 -10.87 17.94
C VAL A 159 -8.30 -12.29 17.74
N LEU A 160 -8.56 -13.03 18.82
CA LEU A 160 -9.07 -14.41 18.76
C LEU A 160 -10.53 -14.48 18.27
N ASP A 161 -11.30 -13.39 18.40
CA ASP A 161 -12.70 -13.32 17.98
C ASP A 161 -12.85 -12.95 16.49
N MET A 162 -11.72 -12.69 15.80
CA MET A 162 -11.68 -12.19 14.43
C MET A 162 -11.69 -13.29 13.36
N GLY A 163 -11.79 -14.57 13.75
CA GLY A 163 -11.73 -15.70 12.84
C GLY A 163 -12.70 -15.61 11.65
N SER A 164 -13.96 -15.24 11.90
CA SER A 164 -14.97 -15.02 10.84
C SER A 164 -14.59 -13.87 9.91
N THR A 165 -14.08 -12.77 10.47
CA THR A 165 -13.63 -11.60 9.69
C THR A 165 -12.45 -11.97 8.79
N TYR A 166 -11.50 -12.78 9.26
CA TYR A 166 -10.39 -13.25 8.43
C TYR A 166 -10.85 -14.18 7.30
N CYS A 167 -11.82 -15.06 7.57
CA CYS A 167 -12.42 -15.91 6.53
C CYS A 167 -13.11 -15.06 5.45
N GLU A 168 -13.90 -14.05 5.83
CA GLU A 168 -14.54 -13.14 4.88
C GLU A 168 -13.50 -12.39 4.02
N ILE A 169 -12.45 -11.86 4.65
CA ILE A 169 -11.36 -11.17 3.95
C ILE A 169 -10.70 -12.12 2.94
N LYS A 170 -10.42 -13.36 3.32
CA LYS A 170 -9.86 -14.37 2.42
C LYS A 170 -10.78 -14.62 1.23
N ASP A 171 -12.07 -14.86 1.46
CA ASP A 171 -13.04 -15.13 0.40
C ASP A 171 -13.16 -13.95 -0.58
N LYS A 172 -13.09 -12.72 -0.07
CA LYS A 172 -13.04 -11.51 -0.90
C LYS A 172 -11.78 -11.48 -1.76
N PHE A 173 -10.62 -11.79 -1.21
CA PHE A 173 -9.39 -11.84 -1.99
C PHE A 173 -9.41 -12.93 -3.05
N ASP A 174 -9.91 -14.13 -2.72
CA ASP A 174 -10.10 -15.21 -3.68
C ASP A 174 -11.00 -14.76 -4.83
N SER A 175 -12.08 -14.04 -4.54
CA SER A 175 -12.93 -13.42 -5.57
C SER A 175 -12.20 -12.35 -6.38
N TRP A 176 -11.51 -11.40 -5.73
CA TRP A 176 -10.84 -10.28 -6.40
C TRP A 176 -9.65 -10.70 -7.25
N SER A 177 -9.07 -11.87 -6.99
CA SER A 177 -8.03 -12.42 -7.86
C SER A 177 -8.52 -12.88 -9.21
N LYS A 178 -9.81 -13.21 -9.30
CA LYS A 178 -10.49 -13.55 -10.54
C LYS A 178 -11.01 -12.29 -11.22
N ASP A 179 -11.59 -11.38 -10.44
CA ASP A 179 -12.08 -10.09 -10.92
C ASP A 179 -11.86 -8.97 -9.89
N SER A 180 -10.87 -8.12 -10.17
CA SER A 180 -10.53 -6.99 -9.30
C SER A 180 -11.25 -5.68 -9.68
N SER A 181 -12.21 -5.71 -10.61
CA SER A 181 -12.88 -4.49 -11.11
C SER A 181 -13.48 -3.66 -9.98
N LYS A 182 -14.18 -4.33 -9.03
CA LYS A 182 -14.77 -3.68 -7.84
C LYS A 182 -13.74 -3.07 -6.88
N LEU A 183 -12.52 -3.62 -6.86
CA LEU A 183 -11.45 -3.08 -6.03
C LEU A 183 -10.87 -1.81 -6.66
N ILE A 184 -10.78 -1.80 -7.99
CA ILE A 184 -10.23 -0.69 -8.79
C ILE A 184 -11.22 0.48 -8.85
N ASP A 185 -12.52 0.21 -8.98
CA ASP A 185 -13.56 1.25 -9.02
C ASP A 185 -13.94 1.79 -7.62
N GLY A 186 -13.43 1.17 -6.55
CA GLY A 186 -13.68 1.59 -5.18
C GLY A 186 -15.03 1.17 -4.59
N SER A 187 -15.84 0.39 -5.31
CA SER A 187 -17.14 -0.13 -4.84
C SER A 187 -17.00 -1.38 -3.96
N ALA A 188 -15.79 -1.92 -3.81
CA ALA A 188 -15.50 -3.06 -2.97
C ALA A 188 -15.66 -2.73 -1.48
N LEU A 189 -16.51 -3.52 -0.80
CA LEU A 189 -16.56 -3.61 0.65
C LEU A 189 -15.92 -4.93 1.08
N CYS A 190 -14.88 -4.83 1.92
CA CYS A 190 -14.16 -5.99 2.43
C CYS A 190 -14.82 -6.55 3.69
N VAL A 191 -15.04 -5.69 4.69
CA VAL A 191 -15.69 -6.03 5.96
C VAL A 191 -17.06 -5.37 5.97
N LEU A 192 -18.13 -6.16 6.09
CA LEU A 192 -19.51 -5.70 5.89
C LEU A 192 -19.97 -4.61 6.88
N ASP A 193 -19.30 -4.50 8.03
CA ASP A 193 -19.68 -3.58 9.11
C ASP A 193 -18.76 -2.36 9.25
N ILE A 194 -17.80 -2.17 8.33
CA ILE A 194 -16.84 -1.05 8.44
C ILE A 194 -16.88 -0.19 7.20
N ASP A 195 -17.34 1.03 7.39
CA ASP A 195 -17.30 2.06 6.36
C ASP A 195 -15.85 2.30 5.91
N VAL A 196 -15.67 2.21 4.60
CA VAL A 196 -14.46 2.68 3.93
C VAL A 196 -14.40 4.19 4.12
N THR A 197 -13.25 4.70 4.56
CA THR A 197 -13.08 6.13 4.78
C THR A 197 -13.06 6.86 3.44
N ASP A 198 -14.12 7.60 3.12
CA ASP A 198 -14.20 8.47 1.94
C ASP A 198 -13.42 9.78 2.17
N ASP A 199 -12.09 9.67 2.18
CA ASP A 199 -11.19 10.80 2.26
C ASP A 199 -10.55 11.16 0.91
N GLU A 200 -9.91 12.32 0.84
CA GLU A 200 -9.25 12.82 -0.38
C GLU A 200 -8.15 11.87 -0.89
N VAL A 201 -7.56 11.05 0.00
CA VAL A 201 -6.58 10.02 -0.36
C VAL A 201 -7.27 8.89 -1.13
N PHE A 202 -8.41 8.40 -0.64
CA PHE A 202 -9.20 7.36 -1.31
C PHE A 202 -9.73 7.83 -2.66
N LYS A 203 -10.26 9.06 -2.74
CA LYS A 203 -10.71 9.67 -4.01
C LYS A 203 -9.57 9.78 -5.03
N ALA A 204 -8.36 10.16 -4.60
CA ALA A 204 -7.19 10.22 -5.47
C ALA A 204 -6.78 8.85 -6.01
N LEU A 205 -6.91 7.79 -5.20
CA LEU A 205 -6.61 6.41 -5.62
C LEU A 205 -7.60 5.92 -6.69
N ILE A 206 -8.91 6.12 -6.50
CA ILE A 206 -9.95 5.64 -7.42
C ILE A 206 -10.00 6.47 -8.72
N SER A 207 -9.92 7.80 -8.62
CA SER A 207 -10.01 8.71 -9.79
C SER A 207 -8.91 8.44 -10.81
N SER A 208 -7.74 7.99 -10.37
CA SER A 208 -6.64 7.62 -11.26
C SER A 208 -6.78 6.20 -11.82
N ALA A 209 -7.38 5.28 -11.06
CA ALA A 209 -7.61 3.90 -11.49
C ALA A 209 -8.59 3.82 -12.68
N ALA A 210 -9.64 4.65 -12.67
CA ALA A 210 -10.56 4.83 -13.79
C ALA A 210 -9.86 5.35 -15.07
N ASN A 211 -8.82 6.17 -14.91
CA ASN A 211 -8.05 6.72 -16.03
C ASN A 211 -7.02 5.74 -16.62
N GLU A 212 -6.54 4.76 -15.85
CA GLU A 212 -5.63 3.72 -16.37
C GLU A 212 -6.34 2.57 -17.08
N VAL A 213 -7.56 2.21 -16.64
CA VAL A 213 -8.41 1.20 -17.33
C VAL A 213 -8.72 1.65 -18.76
N ASN A 214 -9.07 2.92 -18.96
CA ASN A 214 -9.33 3.49 -20.29
C ASN A 214 -8.09 3.49 -21.21
N LYS A 215 -6.87 3.55 -20.66
CA LYS A 215 -5.65 3.46 -21.48
C LYS A 215 -5.32 2.04 -21.94
N ARG A 216 -5.72 1.02 -21.17
CA ARG A 216 -5.49 -0.39 -21.54
C ARG A 216 -6.50 -0.93 -22.56
N THR A 217 -7.71 -0.36 -22.62
CA THR A 217 -8.71 -0.70 -23.65
C THR A 217 -8.43 -0.08 -25.02
N CYS A 218 -7.48 0.86 -25.12
CA CYS A 218 -7.07 1.47 -26.39
C CYS A 218 -5.83 0.80 -27.03
N ILE A 219 -5.36 -0.32 -26.46
CA ILE A 219 -4.36 -1.18 -27.07
C ILE A 219 -5.05 -2.51 -27.38
N ALA A 220 -5.82 -2.53 -28.46
CA ALA A 220 -6.34 -3.73 -29.11
C ALA A 220 -6.17 -3.57 -30.62
#